data_AF-I2GYB5-F1
#
_entry.id   AF-I2GYB5-F1
#
_cell.length_a   1.000
_cell.length_b   1.000
_cell.length_c   1.000
_cell.angle_alpha   90.00
_cell.angle_beta   90.00
_cell.angle_gamma   90.00
#
_symmetry.space_group_name_H-M   'P 1'
#
loop_
_entity.id
_entity.type
_entity.pdbx_description
1 polymer ?
#
loop_
_entity_poly.entity_id
_entity_poly.type
_entity_poly.pdbx_seq_one_letter_code
_entity_poly.pdbx_strand_id
1 'polypeptide(L)'
;MPREKNSIVASGKVDAYSNSNVRELIRAFKECKTVQDYFIILIQVRFEIYEELFQELFGKDKVIIDKRIFGSLLSYYILHTFPKIKRVTYGTYRKNKAITINSLEIDYSRHKIQFKYRISGNRLIQLQTFLNEQSFFKPWKFRILSDGRKEENLFIIDKNPLKNHNEPNTNSKHIRNSETNLKFNQNVLEYLNKNGDPWDIYSQCFAMFENHSREMSCIRYKLISVLTFTNACRISDLIRLDPSSFHLKKNKYLGTIVCGHTFNTLNNIPRTVQFIPAYTRGCDMLQLLEEYLKINKNGPFEYVPMQNNKSPIQTTNDVNQKYQFFKEGVGAAYTKLMSVHPAHHLFKLKNAPKTDLGIYLMINYLNKIGLQNEGHRLGNWTKVCPIDGSELKKRNFTTTLTPCHSVRDSTRAIISGYYQISKYTNNNKKRMVRVHTLPEEPTSFTYSDNLQLHYGHWAKIVPHDVLAFLLEYSVTSKEARLALDTLPEILTPSLSMPYTSSSSSSSDDSHSYH
;
A
#
# COMPACT_ATOMS: atom_id res chain seq x y z
N MET A 1 46.56 2.80 12.72
CA MET A 1 45.59 1.68 12.88
C MET A 1 44.32 2.21 13.53
N PRO A 2 43.19 2.34 12.80
CA PRO A 2 41.92 2.71 13.40
C PRO A 2 41.19 1.45 13.88
N ARG A 3 40.66 1.53 15.11
CA ARG A 3 39.85 0.48 15.75
C ARG A 3 38.55 0.27 14.96
N GLU A 4 38.37 -0.93 14.42
CA GLU A 4 37.10 -1.39 13.86
C GLU A 4 36.02 -1.41 14.96
N LYS A 5 34.99 -0.59 14.79
CA LYS A 5 33.72 -0.74 15.48
C LYS A 5 32.94 -1.84 14.77
N ASN A 6 32.90 -3.03 15.36
CA ASN A 6 32.00 -4.10 14.94
C ASN A 6 30.54 -3.64 15.02
N SER A 7 29.98 -3.16 13.92
CA SER A 7 28.54 -3.01 13.75
C SER A 7 27.96 -4.35 13.30
N ILE A 8 27.46 -5.13 14.25
CA ILE A 8 26.78 -6.41 13.99
C ILE A 8 25.34 -6.13 13.51
N VAL A 9 25.14 -5.34 12.45
CA VAL A 9 23.82 -5.22 11.80
C VAL A 9 23.99 -4.84 10.32
N ALA A 10 24.74 -5.63 9.55
CA ALA A 10 24.77 -5.52 8.09
C ALA A 10 25.42 -6.74 7.41
N SER A 11 25.00 -7.96 7.74
CA SER A 11 25.33 -9.13 6.90
C SER A 11 24.43 -10.30 7.25
N GLY A 12 23.82 -10.91 6.24
CA GLY A 12 22.88 -12.02 6.36
C GLY A 12 23.43 -13.23 7.11
N LYS A 13 23.11 -13.32 8.42
CA LYS A 13 23.11 -14.57 9.15
C LYS A 13 21.67 -14.87 9.55
N VAL A 14 21.03 -15.73 8.77
CA VAL A 14 19.66 -16.22 9.04
C VAL A 14 19.61 -17.06 10.33
N ASP A 15 20.75 -17.50 10.86
CA ASP A 15 20.83 -18.39 12.03
C ASP A 15 21.58 -17.83 13.26
N ALA A 16 21.91 -16.53 13.29
CA ALA A 16 22.82 -15.95 14.28
C ALA A 16 22.37 -16.16 15.74
N TYR A 17 21.07 -16.15 16.00
CA TYR A 17 20.51 -16.20 17.36
C TYR A 17 19.85 -17.53 17.72
N SER A 18 19.88 -18.52 16.82
CA SER A 18 19.22 -19.83 17.00
C SER A 18 19.83 -20.69 18.12
N ASN A 19 21.09 -20.41 18.47
CA ASN A 19 21.88 -21.10 19.49
C ASN A 19 22.45 -20.14 20.55
N SER A 20 22.01 -18.87 20.58
CA SER A 20 22.50 -17.88 21.55
C SER A 20 21.97 -18.17 22.94
N ASN A 21 22.80 -17.96 23.96
CA ASN A 21 22.36 -18.02 25.36
C ASN A 21 21.54 -16.77 25.74
N VAL A 22 20.81 -16.85 26.85
CA VAL A 22 19.91 -15.79 27.34
C VAL A 22 20.62 -14.45 27.53
N ARG A 23 21.86 -14.44 28.02
CA ARG A 23 22.62 -13.21 28.28
C ARG A 23 23.01 -12.49 26.98
N GLU A 24 23.38 -13.23 25.96
CA GLU A 24 23.66 -12.69 24.62
C GLU A 24 22.40 -12.11 23.97
N LEU A 25 21.26 -12.80 24.09
CA LEU A 25 19.99 -12.31 23.57
C LEU A 25 19.57 -11.00 24.25
N ILE A 26 19.73 -10.89 25.57
CA ILE A 26 19.44 -9.64 26.30
C ILE A 26 20.39 -8.52 25.87
N ARG A 27 21.68 -8.81 25.64
CA ARG A 27 22.62 -7.82 25.11
C ARG A 27 22.18 -7.34 23.73
N ALA A 28 21.83 -8.26 22.83
CA ALA A 28 21.34 -7.94 21.50
C ALA A 28 20.06 -7.08 21.54
N PHE A 29 19.12 -7.40 22.44
CA PHE A 29 17.91 -6.60 22.64
C PHE A 29 18.17 -5.18 23.16
N LYS A 30 19.25 -4.95 23.92
CA LYS A 30 19.67 -3.61 24.37
C LYS A 30 20.29 -2.79 23.25
N GLU A 31 20.90 -3.44 22.27
CA GLU A 31 21.54 -2.81 21.12
C GLU A 31 20.57 -2.47 19.98
N CYS A 32 19.37 -3.05 19.99
CA CYS A 32 18.29 -2.76 19.05
C CYS A 32 17.97 -1.26 18.99
N LYS A 33 18.07 -0.67 17.80
CA LYS A 33 17.73 0.74 17.54
C LYS A 33 16.33 0.90 16.97
N THR A 34 15.82 -0.14 16.31
CA THR A 34 14.53 -0.10 15.62
C THR A 34 13.60 -1.21 16.11
N VAL A 35 12.30 -1.05 15.85
CA VAL A 35 11.30 -2.10 16.12
C VAL A 35 11.53 -3.34 15.25
N GLN A 36 12.13 -3.18 14.08
CA GLN A 36 12.45 -4.27 13.16
C GLN A 36 13.58 -5.14 13.71
N ASP A 37 14.57 -4.55 14.37
CA ASP A 37 15.69 -5.27 14.99
C ASP A 37 15.17 -6.27 16.04
N TYR A 38 14.26 -5.81 16.93
CA TYR A 38 13.60 -6.69 17.90
C TYR A 38 12.88 -7.85 17.23
N PHE A 39 12.15 -7.57 16.14
CA PHE A 39 11.36 -8.60 15.46
C PHE A 39 12.25 -9.65 14.80
N ILE A 40 13.37 -9.25 14.17
CA ILE A 40 14.33 -10.16 13.55
C ILE A 40 14.97 -11.08 14.59
N ILE A 41 15.30 -10.58 15.78
CA ILE A 41 15.82 -11.43 16.85
C ILE A 41 14.73 -12.41 17.30
N LEU A 42 13.53 -11.93 17.60
CA LEU A 42 12.44 -12.75 18.17
C LEU A 42 11.98 -13.90 17.27
N ILE A 43 12.04 -13.76 15.95
CA ILE A 43 11.69 -14.86 15.03
C ILE A 43 12.76 -15.95 14.96
N GLN A 44 14.00 -15.65 15.36
CA GLN A 44 15.12 -16.60 15.36
C GLN A 44 15.30 -17.29 16.72
N VAL A 45 14.74 -16.71 17.78
CA VAL A 45 14.80 -17.28 19.14
C VAL A 45 13.90 -18.50 19.22
N ARG A 46 14.47 -19.62 19.66
CA ARG A 46 13.73 -20.84 19.98
C ARG A 46 12.72 -20.58 21.09
N PHE A 47 11.51 -21.11 20.92
CA PHE A 47 10.41 -20.80 21.82
C PHE A 47 10.68 -21.28 23.25
N GLU A 48 11.45 -22.35 23.38
CA GLU A 48 11.91 -22.96 24.63
C GLU A 48 12.73 -21.98 25.51
N ILE A 49 13.38 -20.99 24.89
CA ILE A 49 14.23 -20.01 25.60
C ILE A 49 13.40 -18.84 26.17
N TYR A 50 12.12 -18.69 25.80
CA TYR A 50 11.28 -17.58 26.27
C TYR A 50 11.08 -17.60 27.78
N GLU A 51 10.94 -18.79 28.37
CA GLU A 51 10.83 -18.95 29.82
C GLU A 51 12.08 -18.39 30.52
N GLU A 52 13.27 -18.80 30.08
CA GLU A 52 14.53 -18.33 30.65
C GLU A 52 14.72 -16.81 30.44
N LEU A 53 14.31 -16.28 29.28
CA LEU A 53 14.34 -14.83 29.00
C LEU A 53 13.44 -14.04 29.94
N PHE A 54 12.22 -14.53 30.21
CA PHE A 54 11.34 -13.88 31.17
C PHE A 54 11.90 -13.98 32.59
N GLN A 55 12.34 -15.17 33.01
CA GLN A 55 12.94 -15.35 34.34
C GLN A 55 14.15 -14.44 34.56
N GLU A 56 15.02 -14.29 33.57
CA GLU A 56 16.16 -13.38 33.64
C GLU A 56 15.71 -11.90 33.70
N LEU A 57 14.60 -11.52 33.05
CA LEU A 57 14.02 -10.17 33.18
C LEU A 57 13.38 -9.93 34.56
N PHE A 58 12.88 -10.98 35.21
CA PHE A 58 12.29 -10.95 36.56
C PHE A 58 13.28 -11.30 37.68
N GLY A 59 14.54 -11.58 37.35
CA GLY A 59 15.55 -12.13 38.27
C GLY A 59 15.74 -11.31 39.55
N LYS A 60 16.13 -11.99 40.62
CA LYS A 60 16.21 -11.47 42.01
C LYS A 60 17.03 -10.18 42.15
N ASP A 61 17.97 -9.91 41.25
CA ASP A 61 18.87 -8.76 41.31
C ASP A 61 18.38 -7.55 40.48
N LYS A 62 17.25 -7.65 39.77
CA LYS A 62 16.70 -6.56 38.95
C LYS A 62 15.66 -5.75 39.70
N VAL A 63 16.03 -4.52 40.04
CA VAL A 63 15.13 -3.53 40.68
C VAL A 63 14.05 -3.02 39.72
N ILE A 64 14.33 -3.01 38.40
CA ILE A 64 13.43 -2.43 37.39
C ILE A 64 13.42 -3.30 36.12
N ILE A 65 12.22 -3.65 35.67
CA ILE A 65 11.99 -4.34 34.40
C ILE A 65 12.14 -3.33 33.25
N ASP A 66 13.00 -3.62 32.28
CA ASP A 66 13.07 -2.85 31.04
C ASP A 66 11.77 -3.03 30.24
N LYS A 67 10.89 -2.03 30.34
CA LYS A 67 9.57 -2.01 29.68
C LYS A 67 9.65 -2.21 28.17
N ARG A 68 10.73 -1.78 27.51
CA ARG A 68 10.88 -1.91 26.05
C ARG A 68 11.17 -3.34 25.66
N ILE A 69 12.12 -3.97 26.34
CA ILE A 69 12.49 -5.36 26.09
C ILE A 69 11.35 -6.29 26.51
N PHE A 70 10.83 -6.11 27.73
CA PHE A 70 9.73 -6.91 28.25
C PHE A 70 8.47 -6.79 27.39
N GLY A 71 8.03 -5.57 27.05
CA GLY A 71 6.86 -5.37 26.20
C GLY A 71 7.05 -5.94 24.79
N SER A 72 8.28 -5.91 24.25
CA SER A 72 8.60 -6.54 22.96
C SER A 72 8.48 -8.06 23.01
N LEU A 73 9.07 -8.70 24.03
CA LEU A 73 9.00 -10.14 24.25
C LEU A 73 7.57 -10.59 24.51
N LEU A 74 6.87 -9.90 25.42
CA LEU A 74 5.50 -10.20 25.80
C LEU A 74 4.55 -10.11 24.61
N SER A 75 4.62 -9.05 23.81
CA SER A 75 3.76 -8.93 22.62
C SER A 75 4.00 -10.05 21.61
N TYR A 76 5.25 -10.47 21.40
CA TYR A 76 5.54 -11.58 20.49
C TYR A 76 5.09 -12.92 21.08
N TYR A 77 5.38 -13.17 22.36
CA TYR A 77 4.96 -14.37 23.09
C TYR A 77 3.45 -14.57 23.01
N ILE A 78 2.67 -13.51 23.27
CA ILE A 78 1.20 -13.55 23.15
C ILE A 78 0.79 -13.88 21.72
N LEU A 79 1.33 -13.19 20.71
CA LEU A 79 0.96 -13.43 19.31
C LEU A 79 1.24 -14.86 18.84
N HIS A 80 2.26 -15.52 19.42
CA HIS A 80 2.66 -16.87 19.07
C HIS A 80 1.86 -17.95 19.82
N THR A 81 1.51 -17.70 21.09
CA THR A 81 0.85 -18.68 21.96
C THR A 81 -0.67 -18.53 22.03
N PHE A 82 -1.18 -17.30 21.91
CA PHE A 82 -2.56 -16.95 22.23
C PHE A 82 -3.11 -15.93 21.21
N PRO A 83 -4.01 -16.29 20.27
CA PRO A 83 -4.42 -17.61 19.80
C PRO A 83 -3.21 -18.40 19.29
N LYS A 84 -3.30 -19.72 19.08
CA LYS A 84 -2.28 -20.47 18.31
C LYS A 84 -2.27 -20.02 16.84
N ILE A 85 -1.93 -18.76 16.59
CA ILE A 85 -1.77 -18.18 15.26
C ILE A 85 -0.48 -18.78 14.77
N LYS A 86 -0.57 -19.67 13.78
CA LYS A 86 0.59 -20.32 13.18
C LYS A 86 1.64 -19.34 12.64
N ARG A 87 1.32 -18.05 12.46
CA ARG A 87 2.15 -17.05 11.75
C ARG A 87 1.95 -15.62 12.27
N VAL A 88 3.03 -14.94 12.69
CA VAL A 88 3.02 -13.53 13.14
C VAL A 88 3.75 -12.64 12.13
N THR A 89 3.08 -11.60 11.60
CA THR A 89 3.68 -10.64 10.66
C THR A 89 4.30 -9.42 11.37
N TYR A 90 5.29 -8.76 10.76
CA TYR A 90 5.92 -7.55 11.32
C TYR A 90 4.90 -6.44 11.61
N GLY A 91 3.94 -6.23 10.71
CA GLY A 91 2.90 -5.23 10.88
C GLY A 91 2.00 -5.51 12.09
N THR A 92 1.64 -6.78 12.30
CA THR A 92 0.86 -7.21 13.47
C THR A 92 1.67 -7.09 14.74
N TYR A 93 2.92 -7.56 14.74
CA TYR A 93 3.84 -7.41 15.86
C TYR A 93 4.05 -5.95 16.24
N ARG A 94 4.43 -5.09 15.30
CA ARG A 94 4.67 -3.66 15.51
C ARG A 94 3.47 -2.96 16.13
N LYS A 95 2.26 -3.24 15.65
CA LYS A 95 1.02 -2.65 16.18
C LYS A 95 0.74 -3.12 17.61
N ASN A 96 0.82 -4.43 17.87
CA ASN A 96 0.56 -4.96 19.22
C ASN A 96 1.65 -4.54 20.21
N LYS A 97 2.93 -4.59 19.82
CA LYS A 97 4.06 -4.05 20.59
C LYS A 97 3.83 -2.61 21.00
N ALA A 98 3.45 -1.75 20.05
CA ALA A 98 3.22 -0.34 20.34
C ALA A 98 2.10 -0.14 21.38
N ILE A 99 0.99 -0.87 21.26
CA ILE A 99 -0.13 -0.80 22.21
C ILE A 99 0.30 -1.31 23.57
N THR A 100 0.92 -2.49 23.63
CA THR A 100 1.40 -3.11 24.87
C THR A 100 2.37 -2.19 25.59
N ILE A 101 3.45 -1.73 24.93
CA ILE A 101 4.47 -0.86 25.56
C ILE A 101 3.88 0.47 26.04
N ASN A 102 3.05 1.13 25.21
CA ASN A 102 2.51 2.45 25.55
C ASN A 102 1.48 2.41 26.69
N SER A 103 0.98 1.22 27.04
CA SER A 103 0.02 1.02 28.11
C SER A 103 0.56 0.17 29.26
N LEU A 104 1.86 -0.16 29.22
CA LEU A 104 2.48 -1.06 30.18
C LEU A 104 2.73 -0.37 31.52
N GLU A 105 2.00 -0.83 32.52
CA GLU A 105 2.08 -0.41 33.91
C GLU A 105 2.55 -1.60 34.75
N ILE A 106 3.56 -1.37 35.59
CA ILE A 106 4.16 -2.40 36.45
C ILE A 106 4.11 -1.87 37.87
N ASP A 107 3.36 -2.57 38.72
CA ASP A 107 3.31 -2.34 40.16
C ASP A 107 4.19 -3.40 40.83
N TYR A 108 5.42 -2.99 41.14
CA TYR A 108 6.42 -3.84 41.79
C TYR A 108 6.00 -4.27 43.20
N SER A 109 5.27 -3.40 43.92
CA SER A 109 4.87 -3.67 45.32
C SER A 109 3.83 -4.79 45.43
N ARG A 110 2.92 -4.88 44.45
CA ARG A 110 1.85 -5.87 44.43
C ARG A 110 2.10 -7.01 43.43
N HIS A 111 3.27 -7.03 42.80
CA HIS A 111 3.59 -7.90 41.67
C HIS A 111 2.46 -7.91 40.62
N LYS A 112 2.02 -6.74 40.15
CA LYS A 112 0.96 -6.62 39.13
C LYS A 112 1.50 -6.00 37.84
N ILE A 113 1.10 -6.57 36.71
CA ILE A 113 1.40 -6.06 35.37
C ILE A 113 0.08 -5.77 34.67
N GLN A 114 -0.09 -4.53 34.21
CA GLN A 114 -1.27 -4.10 33.47
C GLN A 114 -0.87 -3.58 32.09
N PHE A 115 -1.61 -3.96 31.05
CA PHE A 115 -1.43 -3.42 29.71
C PHE A 115 -2.69 -3.56 28.86
N LYS A 116 -2.78 -2.78 27.78
CA LYS A 116 -3.81 -2.89 26.75
C LYS A 116 -3.37 -3.87 25.66
N TYR A 117 -4.34 -4.62 25.13
CA TYR A 117 -4.12 -5.51 24.00
C TYR A 117 -5.30 -5.44 23.02
N ARG A 118 -5.09 -5.79 21.75
CA ARG A 118 -6.17 -5.82 20.73
C ARG A 118 -7.06 -7.06 20.86
N ILE A 119 -7.37 -7.37 22.13
CA ILE A 119 -8.21 -8.37 22.80
C ILE A 119 -9.64 -7.85 23.15
N SER A 120 -10.75 -8.58 23.04
CA SER A 120 -12.04 -8.18 23.65
C SER A 120 -12.85 -9.42 23.99
N GLY A 121 -13.87 -9.24 24.84
CA GLY A 121 -14.81 -10.29 25.24
C GLY A 121 -14.12 -11.48 25.91
N ASN A 122 -14.67 -12.67 25.72
CA ASN A 122 -14.19 -13.91 26.35
C ASN A 122 -12.71 -14.21 26.04
N ARG A 123 -12.22 -13.84 24.86
CA ARG A 123 -10.81 -14.03 24.50
C ARG A 123 -9.85 -13.18 25.34
N LEU A 124 -10.30 -12.03 25.87
CA LEU A 124 -9.50 -11.20 26.76
C LEU A 124 -9.31 -11.90 28.11
N ILE A 125 -10.40 -12.47 28.63
CA ILE A 125 -10.42 -13.23 29.88
C ILE A 125 -9.50 -14.46 29.73
N GLN A 126 -9.66 -15.22 28.65
CA GLN A 126 -8.81 -16.36 28.33
C GLN A 126 -7.32 -15.99 28.23
N LEU A 127 -6.97 -14.85 27.62
CA LEU A 127 -5.57 -14.40 27.55
C LEU A 127 -5.02 -14.09 28.94
N GLN A 128 -5.83 -13.42 29.75
CA GLN A 128 -5.44 -13.07 31.11
C GLN A 128 -5.24 -14.32 31.97
N THR A 129 -6.14 -15.30 31.87
CA THR A 129 -5.99 -16.60 32.52
C THR A 129 -4.73 -17.31 32.05
N PHE A 130 -4.53 -17.41 30.74
CA PHE A 130 -3.37 -18.05 30.13
C PHE A 130 -2.04 -17.47 30.65
N LEU A 131 -1.89 -16.14 30.71
CA LEU A 131 -0.67 -15.52 31.23
C LEU A 131 -0.50 -15.73 32.74
N ASN A 132 -1.59 -15.71 33.52
CA ASN A 132 -1.53 -15.92 34.97
C ASN A 132 -1.24 -17.37 35.37
N GLU A 133 -1.50 -18.34 34.49
CA GLU A 133 -1.22 -19.76 34.71
C GLU A 133 0.24 -20.14 34.43
N GLN A 134 1.01 -19.32 33.72
CA GLN A 134 2.41 -19.66 33.42
C GLN A 134 3.26 -19.63 34.68
N SER A 135 3.96 -20.73 34.96
CA SER A 135 4.84 -20.90 36.11
C SER A 135 5.90 -19.81 36.21
N PHE A 136 6.56 -19.50 35.08
CA PHE A 136 7.65 -18.54 34.99
C PHE A 136 7.22 -17.07 35.13
N PHE A 137 5.92 -16.79 35.13
CA PHE A 137 5.42 -15.46 35.47
C PHE A 137 5.13 -15.30 36.96
N LYS A 138 5.08 -16.37 37.78
CA LYS A 138 4.89 -16.21 39.22
C LYS A 138 6.07 -15.44 39.84
N PRO A 139 5.83 -14.49 40.77
CA PRO A 139 4.58 -14.18 41.46
C PRO A 139 3.69 -13.13 40.78
N TRP A 140 3.99 -12.72 39.54
CA TRP A 140 3.30 -11.62 38.86
C TRP A 140 1.89 -11.97 38.41
N LYS A 141 0.96 -11.04 38.63
CA LYS A 141 -0.43 -11.12 38.18
C LYS A 141 -0.70 -10.14 37.04
N PHE A 142 -1.22 -10.64 35.94
CA PHE A 142 -1.59 -9.87 34.77
C PHE A 142 -3.03 -9.38 34.83
N ARG A 143 -3.21 -8.11 34.48
CA ARG A 143 -4.51 -7.49 34.18
C ARG A 143 -4.48 -6.93 32.77
N ILE A 144 -5.32 -7.45 31.88
CA ILE A 144 -5.31 -7.08 30.48
C ILE A 144 -6.55 -6.27 30.16
N LEU A 145 -6.34 -5.08 29.60
CA LEU A 145 -7.42 -4.21 29.15
C LEU A 145 -7.61 -4.37 27.65
N SER A 146 -8.86 -4.32 27.19
CA SER A 146 -9.13 -4.18 25.76
C SER A 146 -8.64 -2.81 25.27
N ASP A 147 -7.97 -2.78 24.13
CA ASP A 147 -7.62 -1.52 23.44
C ASP A 147 -8.86 -0.79 22.87
N GLY A 148 -10.08 -1.32 23.04
CA GLY A 148 -11.35 -0.72 22.58
C GLY A 148 -11.50 -0.65 21.06
N ARG A 149 -10.40 -0.84 20.32
CA ARG A 149 -10.31 -0.96 18.87
C ARG A 149 -10.49 -2.43 18.48
N LYS A 150 -11.72 -2.93 18.46
CA LYS A 150 -11.91 -4.31 17.99
C LYS A 150 -13.16 -4.57 17.17
N GLU A 151 -12.91 -5.51 16.25
CA GLU A 151 -13.83 -6.30 15.43
C GLU A 151 -14.59 -5.56 14.33
N GLU A 152 -14.02 -5.64 13.12
CA GLU A 152 -14.84 -5.75 11.92
C GLU A 152 -15.81 -6.94 12.15
N ASN A 153 -17.08 -6.59 12.35
CA ASN A 153 -18.29 -7.36 12.08
C ASN A 153 -18.37 -8.81 12.58
N LEU A 154 -19.10 -9.00 13.69
CA LEU A 154 -20.10 -10.06 13.77
C LEU A 154 -21.42 -9.41 14.22
N PHE A 155 -22.43 -9.59 13.38
CA PHE A 155 -23.76 -9.00 13.44
C PHE A 155 -24.40 -9.07 14.83
N ILE A 156 -24.71 -7.91 15.42
CA ILE A 156 -25.91 -7.71 16.24
C ILE A 156 -26.49 -6.36 15.83
N ILE A 157 -27.63 -6.42 15.15
CA ILE A 157 -28.51 -5.27 14.93
C ILE A 157 -29.06 -4.93 16.31
N ASP A 158 -28.75 -3.75 16.82
CA ASP A 158 -29.48 -3.21 17.98
C ASP A 158 -30.28 -1.98 17.55
N LYS A 159 -31.60 -2.12 17.68
CA LYS A 159 -32.61 -1.12 17.34
C LYS A 159 -32.74 -0.18 18.54
N ASN A 160 -32.23 1.05 18.43
CA ASN A 160 -32.87 2.29 18.88
C ASN A 160 -31.84 3.43 18.98
N PRO A 161 -31.88 4.44 18.09
CA PRO A 161 -31.16 5.68 18.28
C PRO A 161 -32.15 6.72 18.80
N LEU A 162 -32.18 7.00 20.10
CA LEU A 162 -32.63 8.30 20.65
C LEU A 162 -32.44 8.31 22.17
N LYS A 163 -31.40 9.03 22.63
CA LYS A 163 -31.57 10.18 23.55
C LYS A 163 -30.22 10.82 23.91
N ASN A 164 -30.21 12.13 23.70
CA ASN A 164 -29.53 13.21 24.41
C ASN A 164 -28.01 13.41 24.23
N HIS A 165 -27.72 14.49 23.49
CA HIS A 165 -26.51 15.27 23.54
C HIS A 165 -26.26 15.83 24.95
N ASN A 166 -25.04 15.61 25.45
CA ASN A 166 -24.24 16.43 26.37
C ASN A 166 -23.63 15.58 27.48
N GLU A 167 -22.47 15.00 27.17
CA GLU A 167 -21.29 14.80 28.04
C GLU A 167 -20.31 13.84 27.34
N PRO A 168 -18.98 14.09 27.36
CA PRO A 168 -18.03 13.25 26.62
C PRO A 168 -17.71 11.98 27.42
N ASN A 169 -18.65 11.03 27.43
CA ASN A 169 -18.39 9.69 27.95
C ASN A 169 -17.39 8.97 27.02
N THR A 170 -16.27 8.54 27.60
CA THR A 170 -15.06 8.01 26.95
C THR A 170 -15.23 6.70 26.20
N ASN A 171 -16.43 6.10 26.23
CA ASN A 171 -16.77 4.87 25.50
C ASN A 171 -17.45 5.12 24.13
N SER A 172 -17.75 6.37 23.75
CA SER A 172 -18.39 6.71 22.46
C SER A 172 -17.42 7.04 21.30
N LYS A 173 -16.10 7.04 21.55
CA LYS A 173 -15.09 7.48 20.56
C LYS A 173 -14.91 6.53 19.38
N HIS A 174 -15.26 5.24 19.51
CA HIS A 174 -14.95 4.25 18.47
C HIS A 174 -16.00 4.15 17.36
N ILE A 175 -17.29 4.17 17.68
CA ILE A 175 -18.36 4.28 16.67
C ILE A 175 -18.26 5.62 15.94
N ARG A 176 -17.97 6.70 16.70
CA ARG A 176 -17.68 8.02 16.09
C ARG A 176 -16.48 7.97 15.16
N ASN A 177 -15.41 7.23 15.44
CA ASN A 177 -14.22 7.19 14.57
C ASN A 177 -14.40 6.38 13.27
N SER A 178 -15.17 5.28 13.28
CA SER A 178 -15.47 4.53 12.04
C SER A 178 -16.50 5.26 11.18
N GLU A 179 -17.55 5.82 11.79
CA GLU A 179 -18.51 6.65 11.06
C GLU A 179 -17.90 7.96 10.57
N THR A 180 -17.02 8.60 11.35
CA THR A 180 -16.31 9.81 10.87
C THR A 180 -15.30 9.48 9.78
N ASN A 181 -14.61 8.33 9.81
CA ASN A 181 -13.73 7.92 8.70
C ASN A 181 -14.53 7.54 7.44
N LEU A 182 -15.68 6.88 7.59
CA LEU A 182 -16.56 6.57 6.46
C LEU A 182 -17.15 7.84 5.85
N LYS A 183 -17.71 8.73 6.70
CA LYS A 183 -18.19 10.06 6.29
C LYS A 183 -17.07 10.91 5.69
N PHE A 184 -15.87 10.84 6.23
CA PHE A 184 -14.71 11.55 5.68
C PHE A 184 -14.33 11.02 4.28
N ASN A 185 -14.30 9.70 4.09
CA ASN A 185 -14.05 9.09 2.78
C ASN A 185 -15.15 9.42 1.77
N GLN A 186 -16.41 9.43 2.20
CA GLN A 186 -17.55 9.87 1.39
C GLN A 186 -17.40 11.35 1.03
N ASN A 187 -17.08 12.21 1.98
CA ASN A 187 -16.86 13.65 1.74
C ASN A 187 -15.70 13.89 0.77
N VAL A 188 -14.61 13.10 0.83
CA VAL A 188 -13.51 13.19 -0.14
C VAL A 188 -13.97 12.80 -1.55
N LEU A 189 -14.73 11.71 -1.69
CA LEU A 189 -15.27 11.28 -2.98
C LEU A 189 -16.30 12.27 -3.54
N GLU A 190 -17.18 12.80 -2.69
CA GLU A 190 -18.13 13.86 -3.06
C GLU A 190 -17.41 15.13 -3.48
N TYR A 191 -16.37 15.52 -2.74
CA TYR A 191 -15.53 16.65 -3.10
C TYR A 191 -14.89 16.44 -4.47
N LEU A 192 -14.29 15.27 -4.74
CA LEU A 192 -13.68 14.93 -6.03
C LEU A 192 -14.72 14.86 -7.17
N ASN A 193 -15.94 14.43 -6.88
CA ASN A 193 -17.04 14.45 -7.84
C ASN A 193 -17.40 15.88 -8.23
N LYS A 194 -17.47 16.79 -7.26
CA LYS A 194 -17.88 18.19 -7.45
C LYS A 194 -16.75 19.10 -7.93
N ASN A 195 -15.50 18.80 -7.57
CA ASN A 195 -14.35 19.69 -7.74
C ASN A 195 -13.21 18.96 -8.47
N GLY A 196 -13.05 19.28 -9.76
CA GLY A 196 -11.88 18.95 -10.57
C GLY A 196 -11.96 17.64 -11.35
N ASP A 197 -11.34 17.62 -12.54
CA ASP A 197 -10.99 16.38 -13.23
C ASP A 197 -9.88 15.67 -12.42
N PRO A 198 -10.01 14.37 -12.11
CA PRO A 198 -8.92 13.60 -11.50
C PRO A 198 -7.55 13.80 -12.16
N TRP A 199 -7.49 14.01 -13.48
CA TRP A 199 -6.26 14.31 -14.20
C TRP A 199 -5.69 15.71 -13.91
N ASP A 200 -6.51 16.71 -13.60
CA ASP A 200 -6.06 18.05 -13.20
C ASP A 200 -5.39 18.02 -11.82
N ILE A 201 -6.06 17.39 -10.84
CA ILE A 201 -5.54 17.23 -9.47
C ILE A 201 -4.22 16.47 -9.51
N TYR A 202 -4.15 15.46 -10.37
CA TYR A 202 -2.95 14.70 -10.62
C TYR A 202 -1.83 15.56 -11.22
N SER A 203 -2.12 16.37 -12.24
CA SER A 203 -1.16 17.27 -12.89
C SER A 203 -0.56 18.27 -11.90
N GLN A 204 -1.37 18.80 -10.98
CA GLN A 204 -0.90 19.68 -9.90
C GLN A 204 0.09 18.98 -8.96
N CYS A 205 -0.11 17.68 -8.68
CA CYS A 205 0.85 16.91 -7.89
C CYS A 205 2.20 16.78 -8.62
N PHE A 206 2.19 16.62 -9.94
CA PHE A 206 3.41 16.53 -10.74
C PHE A 206 4.23 17.81 -10.70
N ALA A 207 3.60 18.96 -10.94
CA ALA A 207 4.25 20.26 -10.83
C ALA A 207 4.84 20.48 -9.41
N MET A 208 4.11 20.04 -8.37
CA MET A 208 4.61 20.10 -7.01
C MET A 208 5.87 19.23 -6.79
N PHE A 209 5.92 18.02 -7.36
CA PHE A 209 7.12 17.18 -7.26
C PHE A 209 8.32 17.79 -7.98
N GLU A 210 8.12 18.37 -9.17
CA GLU A 210 9.17 19.05 -9.93
C GLU A 210 9.75 20.24 -9.14
N ASN A 211 8.90 21.04 -8.51
CA ASN A 211 9.31 22.24 -7.80
C ASN A 211 9.98 21.97 -6.44
N HIS A 212 9.70 20.81 -5.81
CA HIS A 212 10.09 20.55 -4.41
C HIS A 212 10.89 19.27 -4.19
N SER A 213 11.24 18.54 -5.25
CA SER A 213 12.03 17.30 -5.13
C SER A 213 13.31 17.37 -5.96
N ARG A 214 14.37 16.75 -5.46
CA ARG A 214 15.55 16.44 -6.29
C ARG A 214 15.15 15.48 -7.41
N GLU A 215 15.83 15.54 -8.55
CA GLU A 215 15.55 14.78 -9.78
C GLU A 215 15.15 13.31 -9.53
N MET A 216 16.00 12.54 -8.86
CA MET A 216 15.74 11.13 -8.54
C MET A 216 14.47 10.91 -7.69
N SER A 217 14.20 11.82 -6.75
CA SER A 217 12.99 11.77 -5.92
C SER A 217 11.76 12.22 -6.71
N CYS A 218 11.90 13.23 -7.57
CA CYS A 218 10.85 13.73 -8.44
C CYS A 218 10.32 12.61 -9.33
N ILE A 219 11.19 11.95 -10.09
CA ILE A 219 10.82 10.85 -10.99
C ILE A 219 10.19 9.70 -10.21
N ARG A 220 10.76 9.34 -9.05
CA ARG A 220 10.20 8.30 -8.17
C ARG A 220 8.80 8.64 -7.67
N TYR A 221 8.55 9.88 -7.24
CA TYR A 221 7.25 10.30 -6.75
C TYR A 221 6.24 10.41 -7.89
N LYS A 222 6.64 10.92 -9.05
CA LYS A 222 5.82 10.88 -10.28
C LYS A 222 5.40 9.45 -10.62
N LEU A 223 6.35 8.50 -10.62
CA LEU A 223 6.08 7.09 -10.92
C LEU A 223 5.16 6.45 -9.87
N ILE A 224 5.36 6.72 -8.58
CA ILE A 224 4.47 6.24 -7.52
C ILE A 224 3.04 6.79 -7.70
N SER A 225 2.91 8.09 -7.94
CA SER A 225 1.61 8.73 -8.12
C SER A 225 0.90 8.19 -9.36
N VAL A 226 1.59 8.07 -10.51
CA VAL A 226 0.96 7.58 -11.75
C VAL A 226 0.49 6.16 -11.57
N LEU A 227 1.31 5.28 -11.00
CA LEU A 227 0.99 3.87 -10.93
C LEU A 227 -0.08 3.59 -9.87
N THR A 228 -0.07 4.29 -8.73
CA THR A 228 -1.16 4.16 -7.74
C THR A 228 -2.50 4.60 -8.33
N PHE A 229 -2.50 5.66 -9.16
CA PHE A 229 -3.68 6.12 -9.89
C PHE A 229 -4.09 5.13 -10.99
N THR A 230 -3.25 4.92 -12.00
CA THR A 230 -3.62 4.14 -13.19
C THR A 230 -3.89 2.67 -12.89
N ASN A 231 -3.25 2.09 -11.87
CA ASN A 231 -3.51 0.71 -11.45
C ASN A 231 -4.50 0.59 -10.28
N ALA A 232 -5.03 1.70 -9.75
CA ALA A 232 -5.84 1.70 -8.51
C ALA A 232 -5.20 0.82 -7.42
N CYS A 233 -3.91 1.03 -7.17
CA CYS A 233 -3.12 0.20 -6.26
C CYS A 233 -2.55 1.01 -5.11
N ARG A 234 -2.14 0.32 -4.05
CA ARG A 234 -1.49 0.97 -2.90
C ARG A 234 -0.02 1.13 -3.18
N ILE A 235 0.62 2.09 -2.51
CA ILE A 235 2.08 2.22 -2.53
C ILE A 235 2.76 0.92 -2.07
N SER A 236 2.18 0.17 -1.12
CA SER A 236 2.72 -1.12 -0.69
C SER A 236 2.76 -2.15 -1.81
N ASP A 237 1.81 -2.09 -2.75
CA ASP A 237 1.78 -3.00 -3.90
C ASP A 237 2.94 -2.68 -4.84
N LEU A 238 3.24 -1.39 -5.03
CA LEU A 238 4.35 -0.91 -5.85
C LEU A 238 5.71 -1.16 -5.21
N ILE A 239 5.84 -0.95 -3.90
CA ILE A 239 7.09 -1.23 -3.16
C ILE A 239 7.52 -2.67 -3.43
N ARG A 240 6.57 -3.61 -3.33
CA ARG A 240 6.80 -5.06 -3.38
C ARG A 240 6.65 -5.67 -4.77
N LEU A 241 6.44 -4.84 -5.78
CA LEU A 241 6.47 -5.27 -7.16
C LEU A 241 7.80 -5.98 -7.42
N ASP A 242 7.73 -7.20 -7.97
CA ASP A 242 8.92 -7.99 -8.27
C ASP A 242 9.48 -7.60 -9.65
N PRO A 243 10.67 -6.96 -9.72
CA PRO A 243 11.24 -6.53 -11.00
C PRO A 243 11.59 -7.71 -11.92
N SER A 244 11.85 -8.90 -11.37
CA SER A 244 12.16 -10.11 -12.15
C SER A 244 10.94 -10.68 -12.86
N SER A 245 9.74 -10.29 -12.43
CA SER A 245 8.47 -10.73 -13.02
C SER A 245 8.00 -9.85 -14.18
N PHE A 246 8.81 -8.87 -14.58
CA PHE A 246 8.47 -7.96 -15.66
C PHE A 246 8.38 -8.72 -16.99
N HIS A 247 7.36 -8.44 -17.78
CA HIS A 247 7.20 -9.03 -19.10
C HIS A 247 6.44 -8.10 -20.03
N LEU A 248 6.67 -8.25 -21.33
CA LEU A 248 5.93 -7.57 -22.37
C LEU A 248 4.60 -8.28 -22.62
N LYS A 249 3.53 -7.51 -22.76
CA LYS A 249 2.20 -8.02 -23.11
C LYS A 249 1.61 -7.19 -24.23
N LYS A 250 1.07 -7.85 -25.26
CA LYS A 250 0.28 -7.17 -26.29
C LYS A 250 -1.09 -6.78 -25.74
N ASN A 251 -1.45 -5.53 -25.98
CA ASN A 251 -2.73 -4.90 -25.71
C ASN A 251 -3.37 -4.53 -27.06
N LYS A 252 -4.63 -4.90 -27.26
CA LYS A 252 -5.34 -4.72 -28.53
C LYS A 252 -5.36 -3.25 -29.03
N TYR A 253 -5.25 -2.28 -28.14
CA TYR A 253 -5.38 -0.86 -28.47
C TYR A 253 -4.10 -0.08 -28.32
N LEU A 254 -3.21 -0.47 -27.40
CA LEU A 254 -2.01 0.29 -27.05
C LEU A 254 -0.73 -0.30 -27.61
N GLY A 255 -0.82 -1.40 -28.36
CA GLY A 255 0.36 -2.15 -28.77
C GLY A 255 0.96 -2.88 -27.57
N THR A 256 2.19 -2.60 -27.22
CA THR A 256 2.96 -3.34 -26.23
C THR A 256 2.96 -2.58 -24.91
N ILE A 257 2.64 -3.29 -23.83
CA ILE A 257 2.67 -2.77 -22.47
C ILE A 257 3.61 -3.60 -21.62
N VAL A 258 4.19 -3.00 -20.58
CA VAL A 258 5.01 -3.71 -19.59
C VAL A 258 4.12 -4.09 -18.41
N CYS A 259 4.19 -5.35 -17.99
CA CYS A 259 3.47 -5.87 -16.83
C CYS A 259 4.46 -6.42 -15.81
N GLY A 260 4.19 -6.20 -14.53
CA GLY A 260 4.92 -6.85 -13.42
C GLY A 260 3.96 -7.36 -12.36
N HIS A 261 4.43 -8.26 -11.50
CA HIS A 261 3.61 -8.93 -10.50
C HIS A 261 3.99 -8.55 -9.07
N THR A 262 2.97 -8.31 -8.26
CA THR A 262 3.08 -8.19 -6.81
C THR A 262 2.34 -9.35 -6.17
N PHE A 263 3.09 -10.22 -5.49
CA PHE A 263 2.52 -11.40 -4.83
C PHE A 263 2.09 -11.12 -3.39
N ASN A 264 2.85 -10.29 -2.69
CA ASN A 264 2.63 -9.97 -1.27
C ASN A 264 1.81 -8.68 -1.10
N THR A 265 0.51 -8.77 -1.39
CA THR A 265 -0.47 -7.68 -1.24
C THR A 265 -1.12 -7.70 0.15
N LEU A 266 -1.87 -6.65 0.54
CA LEU A 266 -2.54 -6.62 1.85
C LEU A 266 -3.52 -7.79 2.03
N ASN A 267 -4.27 -8.12 0.99
CA ASN A 267 -5.28 -9.18 1.02
C ASN A 267 -4.72 -10.57 0.64
N ASN A 268 -3.40 -10.70 0.46
CA ASN A 268 -2.73 -11.92 -0.01
C ASN A 268 -3.27 -12.43 -1.36
N ILE A 269 -3.87 -11.56 -2.17
CA ILE A 269 -4.28 -11.86 -3.54
C ILE A 269 -3.25 -11.21 -4.47
N PRO A 270 -2.43 -11.98 -5.20
CA PRO A 270 -1.48 -11.43 -6.15
C PRO A 270 -2.16 -10.53 -7.17
N ARG A 271 -1.45 -9.52 -7.66
CA ARG A 271 -1.94 -8.60 -8.68
C ARG A 271 -0.88 -8.25 -9.70
N THR A 272 -1.33 -7.87 -10.89
CA THR A 272 -0.48 -7.30 -11.93
C THR A 272 -0.49 -5.78 -11.85
N VAL A 273 0.68 -5.18 -11.90
CA VAL A 273 0.90 -3.74 -12.13
C VAL A 273 1.26 -3.57 -13.59
N GLN A 274 0.57 -2.67 -14.30
CA GLN A 274 0.78 -2.43 -15.72
C GLN A 274 1.31 -1.01 -15.93
N PHE A 275 2.32 -0.92 -16.77
CA PHE A 275 2.90 0.32 -17.29
C PHE A 275 2.46 0.39 -18.76
N ILE A 276 1.70 1.43 -19.08
CA ILE A 276 1.10 1.60 -20.40
C ILE A 276 1.61 2.90 -21.03
N PRO A 277 1.71 3.00 -22.37
CA PRO A 277 1.94 4.28 -23.01
C PRO A 277 0.78 5.21 -22.65
N ALA A 278 1.06 6.50 -22.44
CA ALA A 278 0.03 7.49 -22.13
C ALA A 278 0.29 8.82 -22.83
N TYR A 279 -0.75 9.37 -23.45
CA TYR A 279 -0.72 10.70 -24.08
C TYR A 279 -0.86 11.83 -23.05
N THR A 280 -1.44 11.52 -21.88
CA THR A 280 -1.84 12.53 -20.90
C THR A 280 -0.63 13.23 -20.27
N ARG A 281 -0.51 14.55 -20.50
CA ARG A 281 0.19 15.55 -19.65
C ARG A 281 1.46 15.06 -18.90
N GLY A 282 2.41 14.44 -19.59
CA GLY A 282 3.67 13.97 -18.99
C GLY A 282 3.57 12.71 -18.13
N CYS A 283 2.52 11.90 -18.30
CA CYS A 283 2.22 10.70 -17.51
C CYS A 283 2.60 9.39 -18.20
N ASP A 284 3.43 9.44 -19.24
CA ASP A 284 3.87 8.25 -19.95
C ASP A 284 4.63 7.31 -19.00
N MET A 285 3.97 6.22 -18.60
CA MET A 285 4.47 5.31 -17.59
C MET A 285 5.68 4.52 -18.08
N LEU A 286 5.78 4.29 -19.39
CA LEU A 286 6.93 3.61 -19.98
C LEU A 286 8.16 4.51 -19.94
N GLN A 287 8.00 5.79 -20.27
CA GLN A 287 9.08 6.76 -20.14
C GLN A 287 9.51 6.98 -18.69
N LEU A 288 8.56 7.18 -17.76
CA LEU A 288 8.89 7.34 -16.34
C LEU A 288 9.56 6.09 -15.75
N LEU A 289 9.21 4.91 -16.24
CA LEU A 289 9.88 3.67 -15.86
C LEU A 289 11.33 3.64 -16.39
N GLU A 290 11.56 3.97 -17.66
CA GLU A 290 12.91 4.07 -18.24
C GLU A 290 13.79 5.06 -17.46
N GLU A 291 13.30 6.28 -17.25
CA GLU A 291 14.03 7.34 -16.56
C GLU A 291 14.38 6.93 -15.12
N TYR A 292 13.45 6.28 -14.42
CA TYR A 292 13.67 5.78 -13.07
C TYR A 292 14.77 4.71 -13.03
N LEU A 293 14.72 3.72 -13.94
CA LEU A 293 15.72 2.64 -13.98
C LEU A 293 17.12 3.18 -14.34
N LYS A 294 17.18 4.12 -15.28
CA LYS A 294 18.41 4.76 -15.75
C LYS A 294 19.11 5.60 -14.68
N ILE A 295 18.35 6.39 -13.91
CA ILE A 295 18.93 7.23 -12.86
C ILE A 295 19.21 6.41 -11.59
N ASN A 296 18.41 5.39 -11.31
CA ASN A 296 18.58 4.52 -10.16
C ASN A 296 19.46 3.29 -10.44
N LYS A 297 20.64 3.45 -11.03
CA LYS A 297 21.50 2.31 -11.42
C LYS A 297 21.89 1.37 -10.28
N ASN A 298 21.78 1.83 -9.04
CA ASN A 298 22.04 1.06 -7.83
C ASN A 298 20.82 0.28 -7.31
N GLY A 299 19.64 0.41 -7.92
CA GLY A 299 18.51 -0.48 -7.68
C GLY A 299 18.62 -1.78 -8.49
N PRO A 300 17.79 -2.81 -8.25
CA PRO A 300 16.69 -2.91 -7.28
C PRO A 300 17.16 -3.08 -5.83
N PHE A 301 16.21 -2.94 -4.90
CA PHE A 301 16.47 -3.15 -3.49
C PHE A 301 16.26 -4.62 -3.13
N GLU A 302 17.04 -5.13 -2.18
CA GLU A 302 16.77 -6.45 -1.60
C GLU A 302 15.32 -6.48 -1.12
N TYR A 303 14.62 -7.55 -1.50
CA TYR A 303 13.28 -7.79 -1.04
C TYR A 303 13.33 -7.88 0.47
N VAL A 304 12.63 -6.97 1.14
CA VAL A 304 12.33 -7.13 2.55
C VAL A 304 10.95 -7.75 2.55
N PRO A 305 10.82 -9.07 2.76
CA PRO A 305 9.52 -9.66 2.87
C PRO A 305 8.69 -8.87 3.85
N MET A 306 7.41 -8.69 3.51
CA MET A 306 6.41 -8.35 4.51
C MET A 306 6.23 -9.56 5.41
N GLN A 307 7.30 -9.99 6.08
CA GLN A 307 7.55 -11.33 6.59
C GLN A 307 6.34 -12.25 6.47
N ASN A 308 6.25 -12.94 5.32
CA ASN A 308 5.67 -14.25 5.29
C ASN A 308 6.63 -15.14 6.09
N ASN A 309 6.56 -15.03 7.41
CA ASN A 309 7.18 -15.92 8.37
C ASN A 309 6.52 -17.28 8.22
N LYS A 310 7.04 -18.08 7.30
CA LYS A 310 6.88 -19.53 7.33
C LYS A 310 7.93 -20.05 8.32
N SER A 311 7.49 -20.63 9.44
CA SER A 311 8.21 -21.76 10.02
C SER A 311 8.25 -22.87 8.94
N PRO A 312 9.25 -23.77 8.93
CA PRO A 312 9.47 -24.75 7.87
C PRO A 312 8.40 -25.85 7.91
N ILE A 313 7.18 -25.53 7.48
CA ILE A 313 6.20 -26.52 7.05
C ILE A 313 5.64 -26.02 5.72
N GLN A 314 6.07 -26.74 4.70
CA GLN A 314 5.81 -26.60 3.27
C GLN A 314 4.33 -26.26 2.98
N THR A 315 4.11 -25.15 2.26
CA THR A 315 2.93 -24.98 1.40
C THR A 315 3.40 -24.35 0.09
N THR A 316 3.01 -25.01 -1.00
CA THR A 316 3.54 -25.11 -2.37
C THR A 316 3.41 -23.88 -3.27
N ASN A 317 3.68 -22.67 -2.80
CA ASN A 317 3.88 -21.50 -3.70
C ASN A 317 4.85 -20.51 -3.05
N ASP A 318 6.08 -20.96 -2.81
CA ASP A 318 7.19 -20.05 -2.49
C ASP A 318 7.54 -19.25 -3.75
N VAL A 319 7.01 -18.03 -3.85
CA VAL A 319 7.63 -17.05 -4.74
C VAL A 319 8.96 -16.68 -4.09
N ASN A 320 10.05 -17.22 -4.62
CA ASN A 320 11.44 -16.90 -4.26
C ASN A 320 11.80 -15.44 -4.65
N GLN A 321 10.99 -14.48 -4.22
CA GLN A 321 11.18 -13.06 -4.52
C GLN A 321 12.43 -12.57 -3.79
N LYS A 322 13.47 -12.24 -4.55
CA LYS A 322 14.75 -11.71 -4.03
C LYS A 322 14.80 -10.19 -4.00
N TYR A 323 13.98 -9.53 -4.83
CA TYR A 323 14.06 -8.08 -5.04
C TYR A 323 12.71 -7.38 -4.88
N GLN A 324 12.76 -6.09 -4.55
CA GLN A 324 11.61 -5.19 -4.50
C GLN A 324 11.88 -3.90 -5.29
N PHE A 325 10.83 -3.34 -5.88
CA PHE A 325 10.95 -2.23 -6.82
C PHE A 325 11.29 -0.88 -6.16
N PHE A 326 10.74 -0.60 -4.97
CA PHE A 326 11.08 0.59 -4.18
C PHE A 326 11.57 0.23 -2.78
N LYS A 327 12.40 1.11 -2.20
CA LYS A 327 12.87 0.95 -0.82
C LYS A 327 11.74 1.17 0.20
N GLU A 328 11.76 0.38 1.26
CA GLU A 328 10.93 0.61 2.44
C GLU A 328 11.11 2.03 3.00
N GLY A 329 10.01 2.65 3.44
CA GLY A 329 10.00 4.04 3.91
C GLY A 329 9.75 5.10 2.84
N VAL A 330 9.77 4.76 1.54
CA VAL A 330 9.44 5.72 0.45
C VAL A 330 8.04 6.32 0.62
N GLY A 331 7.07 5.52 1.08
CA GLY A 331 5.70 6.00 1.34
C GLY A 331 5.62 7.06 2.44
N ALA A 332 6.49 6.96 3.46
CA ALA A 332 6.56 7.96 4.53
C ALA A 332 7.18 9.27 4.03
N ALA A 333 8.24 9.18 3.22
CA ALA A 333 8.86 10.35 2.59
C ALA A 333 7.90 11.05 1.61
N TYR A 334 7.21 10.28 0.78
CA TYR A 334 6.16 10.76 -0.13
C TYR A 334 5.03 11.47 0.63
N THR A 335 4.52 10.84 1.71
CA THR A 335 3.46 11.44 2.56
C THR A 335 3.94 12.74 3.19
N LYS A 336 5.17 12.77 3.71
CA LYS A 336 5.75 13.98 4.30
C LYS A 336 5.82 15.12 3.29
N LEU A 337 6.28 14.86 2.07
CA LEU A 337 6.34 15.87 1.02
C LEU A 337 4.96 16.45 0.70
N MET A 338 3.97 15.58 0.45
CA MET A 338 2.59 16.02 0.17
C MET A 338 1.93 16.78 1.33
N SER A 339 2.37 16.52 2.57
CA SER A 339 1.90 17.24 3.75
C SER A 339 2.54 18.62 3.90
N VAL A 340 3.82 18.76 3.57
CA VAL A 340 4.54 20.05 3.65
C VAL A 340 4.18 20.96 2.47
N HIS A 341 4.05 20.40 1.27
CA HIS A 341 3.71 21.12 0.04
C HIS A 341 2.40 20.58 -0.55
N PRO A 342 1.24 20.93 0.04
CA PRO A 342 -0.04 20.42 -0.43
C PRO A 342 -0.41 21.04 -1.78
N ALA A 343 -0.26 20.25 -2.85
CA ALA A 343 -0.64 20.65 -4.22
C ALA A 343 -2.13 20.96 -4.41
N HIS A 344 -2.99 20.48 -3.50
CA HIS A 344 -4.45 20.66 -3.55
C HIS A 344 -5.00 20.85 -2.13
N HIS A 345 -6.13 21.55 -2.01
CA HIS A 345 -6.82 21.76 -0.73
C HIS A 345 -7.15 20.45 0.02
N LEU A 346 -7.38 19.35 -0.70
CA LEU A 346 -7.60 18.01 -0.12
C LEU A 346 -6.43 17.57 0.76
N PHE A 347 -5.21 17.99 0.45
CA PHE A 347 -4.04 17.59 1.19
C PHE A 347 -3.84 18.34 2.51
N LYS A 348 -4.52 19.48 2.69
CA LYS A 348 -4.51 20.25 3.93
C LYS A 348 -5.37 19.60 5.02
N LEU A 349 -6.28 18.70 4.66
CA LEU A 349 -7.12 17.98 5.62
C LEU A 349 -6.31 16.97 6.45
N LYS A 350 -6.51 17.01 7.77
CA LYS A 350 -5.95 16.04 8.71
C LYS A 350 -6.50 14.65 8.38
N ASN A 351 -5.62 13.66 8.24
CA ASN A 351 -5.93 12.28 7.82
C ASN A 351 -6.44 12.09 6.38
N ALA A 352 -6.34 13.11 5.49
CA ALA A 352 -6.66 12.89 4.08
C ALA A 352 -5.80 11.80 3.43
N PRO A 353 -6.37 11.00 2.50
CA PRO A 353 -5.63 9.97 1.80
C PRO A 353 -4.48 10.62 1.02
N LYS A 354 -3.25 10.34 1.42
CA LYS A 354 -2.03 10.79 0.72
C LYS A 354 -1.53 9.67 -0.18
N THR A 355 -1.14 8.55 0.42
CA THR A 355 -0.64 7.37 -0.29
C THR A 355 -1.72 6.64 -1.07
N ASP A 356 -2.97 6.73 -0.62
CA ASP A 356 -4.11 6.07 -1.25
C ASP A 356 -4.85 6.97 -2.23
N LEU A 357 -4.43 8.24 -2.40
CA LEU A 357 -5.13 9.21 -3.26
C LEU A 357 -5.36 8.66 -4.68
N GLY A 358 -4.35 8.02 -5.27
CA GLY A 358 -4.47 7.46 -6.63
C GLY A 358 -5.65 6.50 -6.76
N ILE A 359 -5.95 5.73 -5.72
CA ILE A 359 -7.10 4.84 -5.68
C ILE A 359 -8.40 5.65 -5.76
N TYR A 360 -8.55 6.68 -4.92
CA TYR A 360 -9.75 7.54 -4.91
C TYR A 360 -9.93 8.29 -6.23
N LEU A 361 -8.85 8.83 -6.80
CA LEU A 361 -8.88 9.51 -8.08
C LEU A 361 -9.33 8.58 -9.21
N MET A 362 -8.82 7.34 -9.24
CA MET A 362 -9.17 6.39 -10.30
C MET A 362 -10.62 5.91 -10.20
N ILE A 363 -11.09 5.63 -8.98
CA ILE A 363 -12.50 5.31 -8.76
C ILE A 363 -13.39 6.47 -9.21
N ASN A 364 -13.02 7.70 -8.85
CA ASN A 364 -13.73 8.90 -9.28
C ASN A 364 -13.77 9.03 -10.82
N TYR A 365 -12.61 8.88 -11.46
CA TYR A 365 -12.46 8.95 -12.91
C TYR A 365 -13.35 7.91 -13.61
N LEU A 366 -13.28 6.64 -13.20
CA LEU A 366 -14.11 5.57 -13.75
C LEU A 366 -15.60 5.82 -13.56
N ASN A 367 -16.01 6.37 -12.42
CA ASN A 367 -17.41 6.72 -12.17
C ASN A 367 -17.88 7.82 -13.14
N LYS A 368 -17.07 8.88 -13.34
CA LYS A 368 -17.41 9.99 -14.27
C LYS A 368 -17.59 9.52 -15.72
N ILE A 369 -16.83 8.52 -16.16
CA ILE A 369 -16.93 7.97 -17.52
C ILE A 369 -17.90 6.77 -17.64
N GLY A 370 -18.55 6.38 -16.55
CA GLY A 370 -19.52 5.28 -16.53
C GLY A 370 -18.92 3.87 -16.61
N LEU A 371 -17.71 3.68 -16.07
CA LEU A 371 -16.98 2.42 -15.98
C LEU A 371 -16.77 1.93 -14.53
N GLN A 372 -17.69 2.25 -13.62
CA GLN A 372 -17.63 1.91 -12.20
C GLN A 372 -17.33 0.43 -11.90
N ASN A 373 -17.82 -0.48 -12.76
CA ASN A 373 -17.62 -1.93 -12.62
C ASN A 373 -16.16 -2.36 -12.84
N GLU A 374 -15.35 -1.56 -13.54
CA GLU A 374 -13.92 -1.81 -13.73
C GLU A 374 -13.10 -1.47 -12.48
N GLY A 375 -13.63 -0.62 -11.59
CA GLY A 375 -12.95 -0.22 -10.36
C GLY A 375 -12.62 -1.41 -9.46
N HIS A 376 -13.50 -2.41 -9.38
CA HIS A 376 -13.25 -3.64 -8.62
C HIS A 376 -12.09 -4.47 -9.21
N ARG A 377 -11.99 -4.53 -10.54
CA ARG A 377 -10.94 -5.30 -11.25
C ARG A 377 -9.59 -4.62 -11.10
N LEU A 378 -9.53 -3.30 -11.32
CA LEU A 378 -8.31 -2.51 -11.10
C LEU A 378 -7.88 -2.51 -9.63
N GLY A 379 -8.83 -2.35 -8.70
CA GLY A 379 -8.55 -2.24 -7.27
C GLY A 379 -8.09 -3.53 -6.60
N ASN A 380 -8.16 -4.67 -7.28
CA ASN A 380 -7.97 -6.00 -6.70
C ASN A 380 -8.84 -6.21 -5.44
N TRP A 381 -10.08 -5.69 -5.49
CA TRP A 381 -11.00 -5.77 -4.37
C TRP A 381 -11.67 -7.14 -4.35
N THR A 382 -11.59 -7.82 -3.21
CA THR A 382 -12.37 -9.02 -2.97
C THR A 382 -13.83 -8.66 -3.16
N LYS A 383 -14.49 -9.22 -4.18
CA LYS A 383 -15.95 -9.18 -4.24
C LYS A 383 -16.44 -9.75 -2.90
N VAL A 384 -17.17 -8.94 -2.13
CA VAL A 384 -18.27 -9.51 -1.36
C VAL A 384 -19.23 -9.99 -2.44
N CYS A 385 -19.02 -11.21 -2.96
CA CYS A 385 -20.06 -11.85 -3.72
C CYS A 385 -21.27 -11.86 -2.79
N PRO A 386 -22.44 -11.34 -3.23
CA PRO A 386 -23.68 -11.66 -2.56
C PRO A 386 -23.70 -13.17 -2.38
N ILE A 387 -23.95 -13.56 -1.14
CA ILE A 387 -23.92 -14.94 -0.69
C ILE A 387 -24.93 -15.71 -1.54
N ASP A 388 -24.42 -16.55 -2.44
CA ASP A 388 -25.01 -17.84 -2.71
C ASP A 388 -23.92 -18.89 -2.50
N GLY A 389 -24.06 -19.63 -1.41
CA GLY A 389 -23.50 -20.98 -1.27
C GLY A 389 -22.01 -21.10 -0.97
N SER A 390 -21.71 -21.12 0.34
CA SER A 390 -20.59 -21.82 1.00
C SER A 390 -19.20 -21.17 1.01
N GLU A 391 -18.82 -20.69 2.19
CA GLU A 391 -17.42 -20.37 2.55
C GLU A 391 -16.47 -21.57 2.42
N LEU A 392 -17.02 -22.79 2.35
CA LEU A 392 -16.28 -24.04 2.15
C LEU A 392 -15.77 -24.21 0.70
N LYS A 393 -16.46 -23.70 -0.32
CA LYS A 393 -16.01 -23.81 -1.73
C LYS A 393 -14.79 -22.92 -2.06
N LYS A 394 -14.51 -21.90 -1.25
CA LYS A 394 -13.32 -21.04 -1.43
C LYS A 394 -12.00 -21.71 -1.01
N ARG A 395 -12.05 -22.77 -0.18
CA ARG A 395 -10.84 -23.43 0.35
C ARG A 395 -10.29 -24.56 -0.54
N ASN A 396 -11.11 -25.13 -1.43
CA ASN A 396 -10.78 -26.38 -2.13
C ASN A 396 -10.61 -26.27 -3.65
N PHE A 397 -10.49 -25.06 -4.23
CA PHE A 397 -10.03 -24.94 -5.62
C PHE A 397 -8.50 -24.89 -5.67
N THR A 398 -7.95 -26.04 -6.00
CA THR A 398 -6.61 -26.28 -6.52
C THR A 398 -6.25 -25.28 -7.61
N THR A 399 -5.22 -24.48 -7.35
CA THR A 399 -4.09 -24.16 -8.25
C THR A 399 -4.36 -24.08 -9.76
N THR A 400 -5.31 -23.24 -10.16
CA THR A 400 -5.06 -22.34 -11.29
C THR A 400 -5.10 -20.94 -10.69
N LEU A 401 -3.94 -20.27 -10.71
CA LEU A 401 -3.81 -18.84 -10.40
C LEU A 401 -4.61 -18.08 -11.47
N THR A 402 -5.94 -18.08 -11.38
CA THR A 402 -6.76 -17.20 -12.20
C THR A 402 -6.56 -15.82 -11.60
N PRO A 403 -5.84 -14.90 -12.28
CA PRO A 403 -5.65 -13.56 -11.78
C PRO A 403 -7.03 -13.01 -11.47
N CYS A 404 -7.20 -12.31 -10.34
CA CYS A 404 -8.45 -11.61 -10.07
C CYS A 404 -8.70 -10.65 -11.26
N HIS A 405 -9.55 -11.08 -12.19
CA HIS A 405 -9.92 -10.52 -13.49
C HIS A 405 -8.82 -9.70 -14.21
N SER A 406 -8.24 -10.24 -15.27
CA SER A 406 -7.40 -9.45 -16.19
C SER A 406 -8.11 -8.15 -16.57
N VAL A 407 -7.45 -7.02 -16.30
CA VAL A 407 -7.97 -5.69 -16.64
C VAL A 407 -8.20 -5.67 -18.15
N ARG A 408 -9.39 -5.23 -18.59
CA ARG A 408 -9.71 -5.22 -20.02
C ARG A 408 -8.79 -4.25 -20.76
N ASP A 409 -8.35 -4.67 -21.94
CA ASP A 409 -7.48 -3.84 -22.79
C ASP A 409 -8.13 -2.49 -23.12
N SER A 410 -9.45 -2.46 -23.33
CA SER A 410 -10.22 -1.23 -23.57
C SER A 410 -10.19 -0.27 -22.38
N THR A 411 -10.16 -0.80 -21.15
CA THR A 411 -10.06 0.03 -19.93
C THR A 411 -8.71 0.73 -19.89
N ARG A 412 -7.62 0.03 -20.26
CA ARG A 412 -6.28 0.63 -20.38
C ARG A 412 -6.21 1.64 -21.51
N ALA A 413 -6.84 1.34 -22.64
CA ALA A 413 -6.93 2.26 -23.77
C ALA A 413 -7.53 3.61 -23.37
N ILE A 414 -8.60 3.62 -22.58
CA ILE A 414 -9.22 4.86 -22.10
C ILE A 414 -8.33 5.58 -21.08
N ILE A 415 -7.78 4.84 -20.10
CA ILE A 415 -6.88 5.41 -19.09
C ILE A 415 -5.62 6.04 -19.71
N SER A 416 -5.14 5.52 -20.85
CA SER A 416 -3.98 6.06 -21.56
C SER A 416 -4.18 7.46 -22.15
N GLY A 417 -5.44 7.90 -22.31
CA GLY A 417 -5.79 9.13 -23.00
C GLY A 417 -5.80 9.06 -24.53
N TYR A 418 -5.28 8.00 -25.16
CA TYR A 418 -5.34 7.82 -26.62
C TYR A 418 -6.76 7.51 -27.13
N TYR A 419 -7.65 7.07 -26.24
CA TYR A 419 -9.02 6.70 -26.57
C TYR A 419 -10.02 7.36 -25.62
N GLN A 420 -11.21 7.67 -26.14
CA GLN A 420 -12.33 8.19 -25.36
C GLN A 420 -13.61 7.41 -25.63
N ILE A 421 -14.53 7.42 -24.66
CA ILE A 421 -15.88 6.91 -24.87
C ILE A 421 -16.71 7.99 -25.57
N SER A 422 -17.16 7.71 -26.79
CA SER A 422 -18.09 8.58 -27.52
C SER A 422 -19.37 8.78 -26.72
N LYS A 423 -19.80 10.04 -26.61
CA LYS A 423 -20.98 10.42 -25.84
C LYS A 423 -22.26 9.93 -26.51
N TYR A 424 -22.36 9.93 -27.84
CA TYR A 424 -23.52 9.43 -28.60
C TYR A 424 -23.07 8.98 -30.00
N THR A 425 -23.47 7.78 -30.41
CA THR A 425 -23.54 7.40 -31.83
C THR A 425 -25.02 7.26 -32.19
N ASN A 426 -25.40 7.43 -33.46
CA ASN A 426 -26.78 7.37 -33.96
C ASN A 426 -27.59 6.11 -33.53
N ASN A 427 -26.95 5.11 -32.91
CA ASN A 427 -27.57 3.88 -32.41
C ASN A 427 -27.59 3.75 -30.87
N ASN A 428 -27.45 4.83 -30.09
CA ASN A 428 -27.48 4.83 -28.61
C ASN A 428 -26.45 3.89 -27.92
N LYS A 429 -25.43 3.41 -28.65
CA LYS A 429 -24.35 2.57 -28.10
C LYS A 429 -23.11 3.41 -27.87
N LYS A 430 -22.61 3.42 -26.62
CA LYS A 430 -21.29 3.98 -26.28
C LYS A 430 -20.21 3.19 -27.02
N ARG A 431 -19.38 3.88 -27.81
CA ARG A 431 -18.25 3.28 -28.54
C ARG A 431 -16.95 3.96 -28.13
N MET A 432 -15.86 3.20 -28.11
CA MET A 432 -14.53 3.74 -27.87
C MET A 432 -13.94 4.25 -29.19
N VAL A 433 -13.43 5.47 -29.19
CA VAL A 433 -12.87 6.15 -30.38
C VAL A 433 -11.44 6.55 -30.08
N ARG A 434 -10.53 6.33 -31.03
CA ARG A 434 -9.15 6.81 -30.94
C ARG A 434 -9.14 8.31 -31.19
N VAL A 435 -8.59 9.07 -30.25
CA VAL A 435 -8.51 10.54 -30.31
C VAL A 435 -7.08 11.04 -30.56
N HIS A 436 -6.08 10.21 -30.29
CA HIS A 436 -4.67 10.54 -30.52
C HIS A 436 -3.91 9.38 -31.18
N THR A 437 -2.87 9.72 -31.94
CA THR A 437 -1.95 8.76 -32.56
C THR A 437 -1.03 8.18 -31.49
N LEU A 438 -0.81 6.86 -31.54
CA LEU A 438 0.10 6.19 -30.61
C LEU A 438 1.54 6.39 -31.08
N PRO A 439 2.52 6.40 -30.17
CA PRO A 439 3.92 6.28 -30.54
C PRO A 439 4.15 5.00 -31.35
N GLU A 440 5.08 5.05 -32.28
CA GLU A 440 5.47 3.88 -33.07
C GLU A 440 6.04 2.79 -32.15
N GLU A 441 5.63 1.54 -32.39
CA GLU A 441 6.19 0.42 -31.63
C GLU A 441 7.63 0.15 -32.09
N PRO A 442 8.56 -0.06 -31.16
CA PRO A 442 9.86 -0.66 -31.46
C PRO A 442 9.71 -1.94 -32.28
N THR A 443 10.29 -1.98 -33.48
CA THR A 443 10.30 -3.16 -34.37
C THR A 443 11.64 -3.90 -34.35
N SER A 444 12.72 -3.24 -33.89
CA SER A 444 14.05 -3.82 -33.67
C SER A 444 14.61 -3.35 -32.32
N PHE A 445 15.44 -4.18 -31.69
CA PHE A 445 16.16 -3.83 -30.45
C PHE A 445 17.60 -3.44 -30.77
N THR A 446 17.74 -2.30 -31.42
CA THR A 446 18.99 -1.83 -32.00
C THR A 446 20.03 -1.52 -30.92
N TYR A 447 19.57 -1.12 -29.72
CA TYR A 447 20.41 -0.83 -28.55
C TYR A 447 20.60 -2.02 -27.58
N SER A 448 20.30 -3.22 -28.08
CA SER A 448 20.70 -4.56 -27.65
C SER A 448 21.77 -4.69 -26.56
N ASP A 449 22.95 -4.25 -26.97
CA ASP A 449 24.21 -4.81 -26.47
C ASP A 449 24.76 -4.02 -25.28
N ASN A 450 24.18 -2.86 -24.97
CA ASN A 450 24.69 -1.92 -23.95
C ASN A 450 23.76 -1.73 -22.74
N LEU A 451 22.78 -2.62 -22.53
CA LEU A 451 21.80 -2.48 -21.43
C LEU A 451 22.44 -2.43 -20.04
N GLN A 452 23.55 -3.14 -19.82
CA GLN A 452 24.29 -3.11 -18.54
C GLN A 452 24.87 -1.72 -18.23
N LEU A 453 25.34 -0.99 -19.26
CA LEU A 453 25.85 0.38 -19.14
C LEU A 453 24.70 1.37 -18.85
N HIS A 454 23.57 1.17 -19.51
CA HIS A 454 22.39 2.03 -19.38
C HIS A 454 21.68 1.86 -18.03
N TYR A 455 21.42 0.62 -17.61
CA TYR A 455 20.55 0.32 -16.47
C TYR A 455 21.28 -0.20 -15.23
N GLY A 456 22.60 -0.44 -15.29
CA GLY A 456 23.37 -0.87 -14.13
C GLY A 456 22.87 -2.19 -13.54
N HIS A 457 22.62 -2.26 -12.23
CA HIS A 457 22.21 -3.50 -11.57
C HIS A 457 20.84 -4.03 -12.03
N TRP A 458 19.96 -3.17 -12.55
CA TRP A 458 18.66 -3.61 -13.09
C TRP A 458 18.80 -4.58 -14.26
N ALA A 459 19.85 -4.45 -15.08
CA ALA A 459 20.11 -5.33 -16.23
C ALA A 459 20.36 -6.79 -15.85
N LYS A 460 20.68 -7.08 -14.58
CA LYS A 460 20.86 -8.44 -14.07
C LYS A 460 19.56 -9.10 -13.61
N ILE A 461 18.48 -8.34 -13.51
CA ILE A 461 17.27 -8.74 -12.75
C ILE A 461 16.01 -8.56 -13.59
N VAL A 462 15.84 -7.40 -14.23
CA VAL A 462 14.73 -7.17 -15.15
C VAL A 462 15.03 -7.91 -16.46
N PRO A 463 14.07 -8.64 -17.05
CA PRO A 463 14.26 -9.33 -18.31
C PRO A 463 14.79 -8.41 -19.42
N HIS A 464 15.70 -8.97 -20.23
CA HIS A 464 16.46 -8.25 -21.25
C HIS A 464 15.54 -7.62 -22.31
N ASP A 465 14.53 -8.37 -22.76
CA ASP A 465 13.52 -7.93 -23.73
C ASP A 465 12.75 -6.69 -23.24
N VAL A 466 12.41 -6.64 -21.95
CA VAL A 466 11.73 -5.49 -21.34
C VAL A 466 12.63 -4.26 -21.35
N LEU A 467 13.90 -4.40 -20.96
CA LEU A 467 14.85 -3.29 -20.92
C LEU A 467 15.19 -2.77 -22.32
N ALA A 468 15.34 -3.67 -23.28
CA ALA A 468 15.55 -3.33 -24.68
C ALA A 468 14.34 -2.57 -25.25
N PHE A 469 13.12 -3.05 -24.98
CA PHE A 469 11.89 -2.37 -25.37
C PHE A 469 11.78 -0.97 -24.76
N LEU A 470 12.03 -0.81 -23.46
CA LEU A 470 11.97 0.49 -22.79
C LEU A 470 12.98 1.48 -23.37
N LEU A 471 14.20 1.01 -23.67
CA LEU A 471 15.25 1.85 -24.24
C LEU A 471 14.83 2.35 -25.62
N GLU A 472 14.44 1.45 -26.52
CA GLU A 472 14.01 1.82 -27.88
C GLU A 472 12.77 2.73 -27.85
N TYR A 473 11.78 2.40 -27.02
CA TYR A 473 10.57 3.21 -26.85
C TYR A 473 10.88 4.63 -26.36
N SER A 474 11.86 4.79 -25.46
CA SER A 474 12.26 6.11 -24.96
C SER A 474 12.87 6.97 -26.06
N VAL A 475 13.63 6.37 -26.98
CA VAL A 475 14.26 7.07 -28.10
C VAL A 475 13.19 7.48 -29.12
N THR A 476 12.37 6.52 -29.58
CA THR A 476 11.34 6.78 -30.59
C THR A 476 10.27 7.76 -30.11
N SER A 477 9.83 7.65 -28.85
CA SER A 477 8.83 8.58 -28.32
C SER A 477 9.38 9.99 -28.11
N LYS A 478 10.68 10.14 -27.80
CA LYS A 478 11.33 11.45 -27.69
C LYS A 478 11.44 12.14 -29.04
N GLU A 479 11.82 11.41 -30.08
CA GLU A 479 11.87 11.91 -31.46
C GLU A 479 10.48 12.34 -31.95
N ALA A 480 9.45 11.54 -31.68
CA ALA A 480 8.06 11.87 -32.03
C ALA A 480 7.56 13.14 -31.32
N ARG A 481 7.93 13.36 -30.05
CA ARG A 481 7.55 14.57 -29.30
C ARG A 481 8.28 15.82 -29.77
N LEU A 482 9.58 15.70 -30.07
CA LEU A 482 10.36 16.81 -30.63
C LEU A 482 9.81 17.24 -32.01
N ALA A 483 9.31 16.30 -32.81
CA ALA A 483 8.64 16.60 -34.08
C ALA A 483 7.28 17.31 -33.91
N LEU A 484 6.55 17.01 -32.83
CA LEU A 484 5.30 17.68 -32.49
C LEU A 484 5.50 19.11 -31.98
N ASP A 485 6.58 19.37 -31.21
CA ASP A 485 6.92 20.70 -30.71
C ASP A 485 7.44 21.65 -31.82
N THR A 486 7.81 21.12 -32.98
CA THR A 486 8.21 21.91 -34.17
C THR A 486 7.05 22.29 -35.10
N LEU A 487 5.81 21.87 -34.80
CA LEU A 487 4.62 22.34 -35.51
C LEU A 487 4.15 23.68 -34.92
N PRO A 488 3.85 24.71 -35.74
CA PRO A 488 3.31 25.96 -35.22
C PRO A 488 2.00 25.70 -34.47
N GLU A 489 1.80 26.39 -33.33
CA GLU A 489 0.59 26.35 -32.52
C GLU A 489 -0.67 26.59 -33.38
N ILE A 490 -1.27 25.50 -33.87
CA ILE A 490 -2.65 25.52 -34.33
C ILE A 490 -3.49 25.22 -33.10
N LEU A 491 -3.88 26.32 -32.42
CA LEU A 491 -5.01 26.45 -31.50
C LEU A 491 -5.61 25.12 -31.00
N THR A 492 -5.09 24.58 -29.90
CA THR A 492 -5.90 23.69 -29.06
C THR A 492 -7.10 24.49 -28.55
N PRO A 493 -8.36 24.09 -28.82
CA PRO A 493 -9.49 24.79 -28.23
C PRO A 493 -9.44 24.59 -26.72
N SER A 494 -9.37 25.70 -25.98
CA SER A 494 -9.68 25.71 -24.56
C SER A 494 -11.06 25.11 -24.36
N LEU A 495 -11.15 23.88 -23.87
CA LEU A 495 -12.38 23.29 -23.36
C LEU A 495 -12.72 23.94 -22.01
N SER A 496 -13.02 25.24 -22.02
CA SER A 496 -13.86 25.84 -21.01
C SER A 496 -15.29 25.33 -21.24
N MET A 497 -15.79 24.51 -20.31
CA MET A 497 -17.21 24.19 -20.25
C MET A 497 -17.99 25.50 -20.13
N PRO A 498 -18.96 25.81 -21.00
CA PRO A 498 -19.83 26.96 -20.79
C PRO A 498 -20.72 26.63 -19.59
N TYR A 499 -20.54 27.40 -18.50
CA TYR A 499 -21.52 27.48 -17.43
C TYR A 499 -22.78 28.13 -18.01
N THR A 500 -23.82 27.35 -18.27
CA THR A 500 -25.17 27.91 -18.35
C THR A 500 -25.61 28.25 -16.93
N SER A 501 -25.41 29.50 -16.55
CA SER A 501 -26.12 30.12 -15.44
C SER A 501 -27.59 30.25 -15.84
N SER A 502 -28.43 29.28 -15.50
CA SER A 502 -29.87 29.48 -15.48
C SER A 502 -30.21 30.32 -14.24
N SER A 503 -30.19 31.62 -14.41
CA SER A 503 -30.85 32.57 -13.52
C SER A 503 -32.35 32.33 -13.61
N SER A 504 -32.93 31.65 -12.62
CA SER A 504 -34.38 31.67 -12.40
C SER A 504 -34.71 33.00 -11.73
N SER A 505 -34.98 34.02 -12.56
CA SER A 505 -35.69 35.22 -12.13
C SER A 505 -37.17 34.87 -11.97
N SER A 506 -37.62 34.96 -10.73
CA SER A 506 -39.03 35.07 -10.37
C SER A 506 -39.61 36.37 -10.94
N SER A 507 -40.66 36.25 -11.74
CA SER A 507 -41.68 37.29 -11.88
C SER A 507 -42.98 36.64 -12.31
N ASP A 508 -43.97 36.85 -11.45
CA ASP A 508 -45.36 36.44 -11.57
C ASP A 508 -46.08 37.04 -12.79
N ASP A 509 -47.25 36.45 -13.03
CA ASP A 509 -48.48 37.06 -13.53
C ASP A 509 -48.69 37.30 -15.05
N SER A 510 -49.46 36.35 -15.60
CA SER A 510 -50.82 36.58 -16.11
C SER A 510 -51.07 37.05 -17.56
N HIS A 511 -52.14 36.46 -18.10
CA HIS A 511 -53.03 36.91 -19.18
C HIS A 511 -52.84 36.38 -20.63
N SER A 512 -53.70 35.38 -20.90
CA SER A 512 -54.74 35.35 -21.94
C SER A 512 -54.40 35.23 -23.44
N TYR A 513 -55.01 34.18 -24.02
CA TYR A 513 -55.73 34.11 -25.31
C TYR A 513 -55.08 34.73 -26.56
N HIS A 514 -54.60 33.88 -27.47
CA HIS A 514 -55.37 33.44 -28.65
C HIS A 514 -54.74 32.22 -29.32
#